data_AF-A0A409YMN4-F1
#
_entry.id   AF-A0A409YMN4-F1
#
_cell.length_a   1.000
_cell.length_b   1.000
_cell.length_c   1.000
_cell.angle_alpha   90.00
_cell.angle_beta   90.00
_cell.angle_gamma   90.00
#
_symmetry.space_group_name_H-M   'P 1'
#
loop_
_entity.id
_entity.type
_entity.pdbx_description
1 polymer ?
#
loop_
_entity_poly.entity_id
_entity_poly.type
_entity_poly.pdbx_seq_one_letter_code
_entity_poly.pdbx_strand_id
1 'polypeptide(L)'
;MTDASISMVYPQPTSNTKRCEKLWFDDGSIVLQAGQTQFRIHKSLLARSSTVFNDMFLLPVPPEGAASDSEGIVEGCPVVHMQDSDADLTHLLEWIYEHPAKSTKNRRVPPTGDEIPATEGRGF
;
A
#
# COMPACT_ATOMS: atom_id res chain seq x y z
N MET A 1 14.06 28.81 -32.85
CA MET A 1 14.14 29.13 -31.42
C MET A 1 13.38 28.02 -30.69
N THR A 2 14.08 27.23 -29.89
CA THR A 2 13.55 26.05 -29.20
C THR A 2 12.56 26.48 -28.13
N ASP A 3 11.29 26.09 -28.28
CA ASP A 3 10.28 26.18 -27.23
C ASP A 3 10.63 25.16 -26.15
N ALA A 4 11.40 25.62 -25.17
CA ALA A 4 11.76 24.86 -23.99
C ALA A 4 10.69 25.10 -22.93
N SER A 5 9.83 24.12 -22.72
CA SER A 5 9.41 23.63 -21.39
C SER A 5 8.27 22.63 -21.56
N ILE A 6 8.63 21.37 -21.78
CA ILE A 6 7.81 20.27 -21.28
C ILE A 6 7.76 20.48 -19.77
N SER A 7 6.61 21.01 -19.33
CA SER A 7 6.29 21.08 -17.91
C SER A 7 6.14 19.64 -17.47
N MET A 8 7.24 19.07 -16.98
CA MET A 8 7.14 17.93 -16.08
C MET A 8 6.21 18.39 -14.97
N VAL A 9 4.98 17.88 -14.98
CA VAL A 9 4.11 17.88 -13.82
C VAL A 9 4.78 16.94 -12.83
N TYR A 10 5.88 17.39 -12.24
CA TYR A 10 6.26 16.95 -10.92
C TYR A 10 5.09 17.38 -10.03
N PRO A 11 4.40 16.46 -9.34
CA PRO A 11 3.45 16.86 -8.32
C PRO A 11 4.25 17.66 -7.30
N GLN A 12 4.18 18.98 -7.42
CA GLN A 12 4.68 19.89 -6.41
C GLN A 12 3.93 19.51 -5.12
N PRO A 13 4.59 19.45 -3.94
CA PRO A 13 3.91 19.27 -2.67
C PRO A 13 3.06 20.52 -2.40
N THR A 14 1.90 20.58 -3.04
CA THR A 14 0.97 21.70 -2.93
C THR A 14 0.27 21.53 -1.60
N SER A 15 0.63 22.41 -0.67
CA SER A 15 0.17 22.56 0.72
C SER A 15 -1.36 22.80 0.88
N ASN A 16 -2.20 22.19 0.05
CA ASN A 16 -3.65 22.23 0.13
C ASN A 16 -4.22 20.80 0.14
N THR A 17 -3.74 20.00 1.08
CA THR A 17 -4.30 18.68 1.35
C THR A 17 -5.45 18.81 2.37
N LYS A 18 -6.60 18.23 2.06
CA LYS A 18 -7.78 18.17 2.94
C LYS A 18 -7.73 16.88 3.76
N ARG A 19 -8.12 16.96 5.03
CA ARG A 19 -8.25 15.78 5.90
C ARG A 19 -9.65 15.18 5.73
N CYS A 20 -9.74 13.86 5.55
CA CYS A 20 -11.02 13.17 5.52
C CYS A 20 -11.48 12.88 6.95
N GLU A 21 -12.38 13.71 7.49
CA GLU A 21 -12.85 13.61 8.89
C GLU A 21 -13.44 12.24 9.26
N LYS A 22 -14.08 11.56 8.30
CA LYS A 22 -14.64 10.22 8.48
C LYS A 22 -13.58 9.14 8.76
N LEU A 23 -12.38 9.33 8.23
CA LEU A 23 -11.28 8.37 8.23
C LEU A 23 -10.03 9.04 8.81
N TRP A 24 -10.24 9.84 9.86
CA TRP A 24 -9.19 10.50 10.61
C TRP A 24 -9.21 10.03 12.06
N PHE A 25 -8.41 9.01 12.35
CA PHE A 25 -8.34 8.40 13.68
C PHE A 25 -7.19 8.99 14.49
N ASP A 26 -7.45 9.35 15.74
CA ASP A 26 -6.44 9.90 16.64
C ASP A 26 -5.36 8.88 17.04
N ASP A 27 -5.70 7.58 17.06
CA ASP A 27 -4.77 6.45 17.24
C ASP A 27 -4.16 5.97 15.90
N GLY A 28 -4.48 6.64 14.79
CA GLY A 28 -3.97 6.25 13.48
C GLY A 28 -2.44 6.36 13.42
N SER A 29 -1.81 5.29 12.92
CA SER A 29 -0.35 5.12 12.91
C SER A 29 0.29 5.45 11.55
N ILE A 30 -0.52 5.71 10.53
CA ILE A 30 -0.07 6.06 9.18
C ILE A 30 -1.07 7.02 8.53
N VAL A 31 -0.57 7.91 7.69
CA VAL A 31 -1.41 8.78 6.86
C VAL A 31 -1.28 8.33 5.42
N LEU A 32 -2.41 8.02 4.76
CA LEU A 32 -2.43 7.83 3.31
C LEU A 32 -2.89 9.12 2.65
N GLN A 33 -2.27 9.49 1.53
CA GLN A 33 -2.68 10.63 0.73
C GLN A 33 -3.07 10.16 -0.67
N ALA A 34 -4.33 10.40 -1.05
CA ALA A 34 -4.83 10.17 -2.41
C ALA A 34 -5.17 11.52 -3.03
N GLY A 35 -4.41 11.91 -4.05
CA GLY A 35 -4.49 13.25 -4.63
C GLY A 35 -4.29 14.34 -3.57
N GLN A 36 -5.35 15.09 -3.27
CA GLN A 36 -5.34 16.15 -2.26
C GLN A 36 -6.02 15.74 -0.94
N THR A 37 -6.39 14.48 -0.75
CA THR A 37 -7.09 14.01 0.45
C THR A 37 -6.19 13.15 1.31
N GLN A 38 -6.14 13.42 2.62
CA GLN A 38 -5.40 12.65 3.60
C GLN A 38 -6.31 11.85 4.52
N PHE A 39 -5.88 10.63 4.84
CA PHE A 39 -6.59 9.66 5.66
C PHE A 39 -5.66 9.17 6.75
N ARG A 40 -6.00 9.36 8.03
CA ARG A 40 -5.18 8.92 9.16
C ARG A 40 -5.78 7.64 9.74
N ILE A 41 -5.09 6.51 9.55
CA ILE A 41 -5.66 5.17 9.74
C ILE A 41 -4.69 4.20 10.43
N HIS A 42 -5.16 3.00 10.77
CA HIS A 42 -4.34 1.99 11.46
C HIS A 42 -3.65 1.05 10.45
N LYS A 43 -2.31 1.10 10.41
CA LYS A 43 -1.46 0.22 9.58
C LYS A 43 -1.84 -1.27 9.73
N SER A 44 -2.04 -1.71 10.96
CA SER A 44 -2.37 -3.11 11.27
C SER A 44 -3.72 -3.56 10.68
N LEU A 45 -4.70 -2.66 10.55
CA LEU A 45 -6.00 -3.02 9.98
C LEU A 45 -5.87 -3.25 8.47
N LEU A 46 -5.14 -2.38 7.78
CA LEU A 46 -4.90 -2.49 6.34
C LEU A 46 -4.05 -3.73 6.02
N ALA A 47 -3.00 -3.96 6.81
CA ALA A 47 -2.15 -5.14 6.68
C ALA A 47 -2.91 -6.46 6.85
N ARG A 48 -3.94 -6.47 7.73
CA ARG A 48 -4.81 -7.63 7.91
C ARG A 48 -5.78 -7.83 6.75
N SER A 49 -6.22 -6.76 6.11
CA SER A 49 -7.18 -6.83 5.00
C SER A 49 -6.53 -7.06 3.64
N SER A 50 -5.26 -6.69 3.48
CA SER A 50 -4.51 -6.88 2.24
C SER A 50 -3.04 -7.13 2.51
N THR A 51 -2.52 -8.21 1.93
CA THR A 51 -1.09 -8.52 1.94
C THR A 51 -0.27 -7.48 1.18
N VAL A 52 -0.88 -6.77 0.21
CA VAL A 52 -0.20 -5.71 -0.56
C VAL A 52 0.12 -4.52 0.34
N PHE A 53 -0.86 -4.06 1.13
CA PHE A 53 -0.61 -3.00 2.11
C PHE A 53 0.41 -3.44 3.15
N ASN A 54 0.30 -4.68 3.64
CA ASN A 54 1.29 -5.22 4.57
C ASN A 54 2.71 -5.19 3.99
N ASP A 55 2.89 -5.67 2.76
CA ASP A 55 4.19 -5.68 2.08
C ASP A 55 4.72 -4.26 1.88
N MET A 56 3.89 -3.35 1.37
CA MET A 56 4.22 -1.94 1.18
C MET A 56 4.78 -1.27 2.45
N PHE A 57 4.22 -1.60 3.62
CA PHE A 57 4.69 -1.04 4.89
C PHE A 57 5.88 -1.79 5.52
N LEU A 58 6.25 -2.96 4.98
CA LEU A 58 7.40 -3.76 5.39
C LEU A 58 8.62 -3.52 4.50
N LEU A 59 8.41 -3.04 3.27
CA LEU A 59 9.50 -2.66 2.40
C LEU A 59 10.33 -1.56 3.07
N PRO A 60 11.65 -1.76 3.25
CA PRO A 60 12.51 -0.72 3.78
C PRO A 60 12.49 0.45 2.79
N VAL A 61 12.02 1.61 3.27
CA VAL A 61 12.25 2.87 2.55
C VAL A 61 13.76 2.94 2.30
N PRO A 62 14.21 3.03 1.04
CA PRO A 62 15.62 2.96 0.73
C PRO A 62 16.37 4.05 1.51
N PRO A 63 17.57 3.72 2.04
CA PRO A 63 18.31 4.63 2.89
C PRO A 63 18.58 5.93 2.13
N GLU A 64 18.17 7.03 2.77
CA GLU A 64 18.64 8.40 2.61
C GLU A 64 19.32 8.70 1.25
N GLY A 65 18.51 9.08 0.26
CA GLY A 65 19.03 9.75 -0.94
C GLY A 65 18.62 9.19 -2.31
N ALA A 66 17.88 8.08 -2.40
CA ALA A 66 17.42 7.52 -3.68
C ALA A 66 15.91 7.23 -3.77
N ALA A 67 15.15 7.61 -2.75
CA ALA A 67 13.75 7.98 -2.90
C ALA A 67 13.66 9.45 -2.46
N SER A 68 13.82 10.35 -3.45
CA SER A 68 13.16 11.65 -3.37
C SER A 68 11.74 11.39 -2.89
N ASP A 69 11.24 12.20 -1.96
CA ASP A 69 9.86 12.12 -1.44
C ASP A 69 9.65 11.26 -0.18
N SER A 70 10.49 11.48 0.87
CA SER A 70 9.92 11.57 2.24
C SER A 70 9.02 12.81 2.30
N GLU A 71 7.89 12.75 1.63
CA GLU A 71 6.88 13.79 1.64
C GLU A 71 6.12 13.74 2.96
N GLY A 72 6.47 14.66 3.86
CA GLY A 72 5.60 15.09 4.96
C GLY A 72 5.36 14.07 6.06
N ILE A 73 5.95 14.26 7.24
CA ILE A 73 5.39 13.69 8.46
C ILE A 73 4.16 14.54 8.82
N VAL A 74 2.99 13.94 8.96
CA VAL A 74 1.76 14.62 9.39
C VAL A 74 1.35 14.06 10.75
N GLU A 75 1.24 14.93 11.76
CA GLU A 75 0.90 14.54 13.14
C GLU A 75 1.84 13.44 13.70
N GLY A 76 3.12 13.47 13.32
CA GLY A 76 4.09 12.45 13.75
C GLY A 76 3.98 11.10 13.01
N CYS A 77 3.05 10.97 12.05
CA CYS A 77 2.85 9.77 11.26
C CYS A 77 3.47 9.91 9.86
N PRO A 78 4.03 8.82 9.29
CA PRO A 78 4.50 8.83 7.91
C PRO A 78 3.32 9.01 6.96
N VAL A 79 3.47 9.86 5.94
CA VAL A 79 2.53 9.97 4.84
C VAL A 79 2.96 9.07 3.69
N VAL A 80 2.00 8.38 3.11
CA VAL A 80 2.18 7.51 1.96
C VAL A 80 1.25 7.96 0.84
N HIS A 81 1.83 8.35 -0.29
CA HIS A 81 1.08 8.71 -1.48
C HIS A 81 0.54 7.48 -2.20
N MET A 82 -0.77 7.49 -2.40
CA MET A 82 -1.50 6.48 -3.13
C MET A 82 -1.80 7.00 -4.53
N GLN A 83 -1.64 6.14 -5.53
CA GLN A 83 -1.98 6.47 -6.92
C GLN A 83 -3.50 6.42 -7.17
N ASP A 84 -4.25 5.80 -6.27
CA ASP A 84 -5.71 5.69 -6.32
C ASP A 84 -6.40 7.05 -6.10
N SER A 85 -7.64 7.15 -6.56
CA SER A 85 -8.46 8.36 -6.35
C SER A 85 -8.94 8.44 -4.90
N ASP A 86 -9.20 9.66 -4.41
CA ASP A 86 -9.69 9.85 -3.04
C ASP A 86 -11.04 9.15 -2.79
N ALA A 87 -11.93 9.14 -3.79
CA ALA A 87 -13.19 8.42 -3.72
C ALA A 87 -13.00 6.90 -3.59
N ASP A 88 -12.11 6.30 -4.36
CA ASP A 88 -11.87 4.85 -4.34
C ASP A 88 -11.25 4.43 -3.01
N LEU A 89 -10.22 5.16 -2.57
CA LEU A 89 -9.57 4.92 -1.29
C LEU A 89 -10.54 5.11 -0.12
N THR A 90 -11.44 6.09 -0.18
CA THR A 90 -12.48 6.28 0.84
C THR A 90 -13.38 5.05 0.96
N HIS A 91 -13.94 4.56 -0.16
CA HIS A 91 -14.81 3.38 -0.13
C HIS A 91 -14.07 2.13 0.33
N LEU A 92 -12.83 1.94 -0.11
CA LEU A 92 -11.98 0.83 0.31
C LEU A 92 -11.73 0.86 1.82
N LEU A 93 -11.34 2.01 2.34
CA LEU A 93 -11.07 2.18 3.76
C LEU A 93 -12.34 2.01 4.60
N GLU A 94 -13.46 2.63 4.22
CA GLU A 94 -14.76 2.41 4.87
C GLU A 94 -15.11 0.91 4.91
N TRP A 95 -14.98 0.21 3.79
CA TRP A 95 -15.25 -1.23 3.72
C TRP A 95 -14.34 -2.05 4.65
N ILE A 96 -13.04 -1.74 4.71
CA ILE A 96 -12.07 -2.43 5.58
C ILE A 96 -12.43 -2.24 7.06
N TYR A 97 -12.88 -1.04 7.44
CA TYR A 97 -13.29 -0.73 8.81
C TYR A 97 -14.63 -1.39 9.17
N GLU A 98 -15.55 -1.53 8.23
CA GLU A 98 -16.82 -2.25 8.43
C GLU A 98 -16.65 -3.79 8.40
N HIS A 99 -15.68 -4.30 7.64
CA HIS A 99 -15.48 -5.73 7.40
C HIS A 99 -14.05 -6.17 7.76
N PRO A 100 -13.67 -6.13 9.05
CA PRO A 100 -12.33 -6.51 9.45
C PRO A 100 -12.04 -7.96 9.05
N ALA A 101 -10.89 -8.18 8.40
CA ALA A 101 -10.52 -9.48 7.87
C ALA A 101 -10.63 -10.58 8.93
N LYS A 102 -11.49 -11.55 8.64
CA LYS A 102 -11.67 -12.80 9.37
C LYS A 102 -10.52 -13.72 9.01
N SER A 103 -9.66 -14.00 10.01
CA SER A 103 -8.45 -14.81 9.90
C SER A 103 -8.67 -16.05 9.03
N THR A 104 -8.24 -16.00 7.77
CA THR A 104 -8.18 -17.15 6.88
C THR A 104 -6.91 -17.91 7.21
N LYS A 105 -7.04 -18.82 8.17
CA LYS A 105 -6.00 -19.75 8.59
C LYS A 105 -5.61 -20.60 7.37
N ASN A 106 -4.35 -20.52 6.95
CA ASN A 106 -3.67 -21.42 6.02
C ASN A 106 -4.43 -21.84 4.75
N ARG A 107 -4.20 -21.13 3.63
CA ARG A 107 -4.14 -21.86 2.35
C ARG A 107 -2.80 -22.60 2.31
N ARG A 108 -2.75 -23.77 2.95
CA ARG A 108 -1.68 -24.74 2.72
C ARG A 108 -1.65 -24.97 1.21
N VAL A 109 -0.62 -24.49 0.53
CA VAL A 109 -0.29 -25.06 -0.78
C VAL A 109 0.07 -26.51 -0.50
N PRO A 110 -0.68 -27.49 -1.02
CA PRO A 110 -0.20 -28.87 -0.97
C PRO A 110 1.14 -28.88 -1.73
N PRO A 111 2.20 -29.53 -1.20
CA PRO A 111 3.41 -29.71 -1.97
C PRO A 111 3.02 -30.46 -3.24
N THR A 112 3.24 -29.81 -4.39
CA THR A 112 3.12 -30.46 -5.70
C THR A 112 4.03 -31.68 -5.66
N GLY A 113 3.42 -32.86 -5.62
CA GLY A 113 4.17 -34.11 -5.72
C GLY A 113 4.89 -34.12 -7.05
N ASP A 114 6.21 -34.15 -6.98
CA ASP A 114 7.06 -34.79 -7.99
C ASP A 114 6.51 -36.19 -8.27
N GLU A 115 5.62 -36.31 -9.24
CA GLU A 115 5.37 -37.59 -9.91
C GLU A 115 6.27 -37.61 -11.15
N ILE A 116 7.54 -37.95 -10.92
CA ILE A 116 8.39 -38.51 -11.97
C ILE A 116 8.05 -40.00 -11.99
N PRO A 117 7.34 -40.54 -12.99
CA PRO A 117 7.34 -41.98 -13.20
C PRO A 117 8.73 -42.35 -13.73
N ALA A 118 9.62 -42.75 -12.81
CA ALA A 118 10.76 -43.57 -13.18
C ALA A 118 10.20 -44.91 -13.67
N THR A 119 10.02 -45.04 -14.99
CA THR A 119 9.77 -46.35 -15.59
C THR A 119 11.03 -47.17 -15.41
N GLU A 120 10.99 -48.03 -14.40
CA GLU A 120 11.97 -49.07 -14.14
C GLU A 120 12.20 -49.94 -15.38
N GLY A 121 13.44 -50.41 -15.49
CA GLY A 121 13.93 -51.18 -16.61
C GLY A 121 13.30 -52.56 -16.75
N ARG A 122 13.36 -53.04 -17.99
CA ARG A 122 13.40 -54.46 -18.37
C ARG A 122 14.35 -54.49 -19.56
N GLY A 123 15.51 -55.14 -19.54
CA GLY A 123 15.80 -56.44 -18.95
C GLY A 123 15.54 -57.52 -19.99
N PHE A 124 16.55 -57.74 -20.84
CA PHE A 124 16.74 -58.77 -21.88
C PHE A 124 15.95 -58.65 -23.19
#